data_AF-A0A1A6H1G3-F1
#
_entry.id   AF-A0A1A6H1G3-F1
#
_cell.length_a   1.000
_cell.length_b   1.000
_cell.length_c   1.000
_cell.angle_alpha   90.00
_cell.angle_beta   90.00
_cell.angle_gamma   90.00
#
_symmetry.space_group_name_H-M   'P 1'
#
loop_
_entity.id
_entity.type
_entity.pdbx_description
1 polymer ?
#
loop_
_entity_poly.entity_id
_entity_poly.type
_entity_poly.pdbx_seq_one_letter_code
_entity_poly.pdbx_strand_id
1 'polypeptide(L)'
;MTAGRGILHAEMPCSEEPAHGLQLWVNLRRSEKMVEPQYQELKSEEIPKPTKDGVTVAVISGEALGIKRKFDFSDSVLCLCRGVLPFTLPT
;
A
#
# COMPACT_ATOMS: atom_id res chain seq x y z
N MET A 1 -5.89 -3.58 4.93
CA MET A 1 -6.69 -4.25 5.99
C MET A 1 -7.09 -3.21 7.03
N THR A 2 -8.38 -3.09 7.30
CA THR A 2 -8.95 -2.28 8.39
C THR A 2 -9.39 -3.23 9.50
N ALA A 3 -8.66 -3.24 10.63
CA ALA A 3 -8.94 -4.17 11.72
C ALA A 3 -10.27 -3.89 12.43
N GLY A 4 -10.64 -2.62 12.59
CA GLY A 4 -11.88 -2.22 13.27
C GLY A 4 -11.99 -2.86 14.65
N ARG A 5 -13.16 -3.43 14.95
CA ARG A 5 -13.44 -4.12 16.23
C ARG A 5 -12.55 -5.34 16.51
N GLY A 6 -11.81 -5.86 15.53
CA GLY A 6 -10.86 -6.95 15.71
C GLY A 6 -10.75 -7.89 14.51
N ILE A 7 -9.54 -8.38 14.26
CA ILE A 7 -9.20 -9.43 13.28
C ILE A 7 -8.22 -10.39 13.94
N LEU A 8 -8.39 -11.69 13.72
CA LEU A 8 -7.38 -12.70 13.98
C LEU A 8 -6.90 -13.23 12.62
N HIS A 9 -5.59 -13.12 12.34
CA HIS A 9 -5.00 -13.52 11.06
C HIS A 9 -3.57 -14.02 11.22
N ALA A 10 -3.08 -14.70 10.18
CA ALA A 10 -1.69 -15.09 10.02
C ALA A 10 -1.21 -14.67 8.62
N GLU A 11 0.00 -14.13 8.53
CA GLU A 11 0.66 -13.76 7.28
C GLU A 11 1.98 -14.52 7.23
N MET A 12 2.08 -15.49 6.31
CA MET A 12 3.24 -16.39 6.20
C MET A 12 3.75 -16.39 4.75
N PRO A 13 5.08 -16.42 4.53
CA PRO A 13 5.63 -16.67 3.21
C PRO A 13 5.09 -17.99 2.63
N CYS A 14 4.73 -17.98 1.34
CA CYS A 14 4.20 -19.15 0.64
C CYS A 14 5.12 -19.67 -0.48
N SER A 15 6.32 -19.10 -0.61
CA SER A 15 7.33 -19.46 -1.59
C SER A 15 8.66 -19.79 -0.92
N GLU A 16 9.51 -20.54 -1.63
CA GLU A 16 10.89 -20.83 -1.21
C GLU A 16 11.78 -19.58 -1.22
N GLU A 17 11.45 -18.59 -2.07
CA GLU A 17 12.14 -17.30 -2.08
C GLU A 17 11.67 -16.42 -0.90
N PRO A 18 12.60 -15.73 -0.21
CA PRO A 18 12.24 -14.80 0.86
C PRO A 18 11.31 -13.68 0.40
N ALA A 19 10.19 -13.50 1.10
CA ALA A 19 9.29 -12.38 0.85
C ALA A 19 9.88 -11.08 1.40
N HIS A 20 9.97 -10.05 0.56
CA HIS A 20 10.33 -8.68 0.96
C HIS A 20 9.10 -7.78 0.83
N GLY A 21 8.62 -7.27 1.96
CA GLY A 21 7.43 -6.43 2.03
C GLY A 21 7.57 -5.30 3.03
N LEU A 22 6.61 -4.37 2.98
CA LEU A 22 6.48 -3.27 3.93
C LEU A 22 5.11 -3.36 4.59
N GLN A 23 5.08 -3.27 5.91
CA GLN A 23 3.84 -3.24 6.68
C GLN A 23 3.71 -1.90 7.42
N LEU A 24 2.56 -1.25 7.27
CA LEU A 24 2.25 0.02 7.92
C LEU A 24 0.96 -0.12 8.73
N TRP A 25 0.99 0.35 9.96
CA TRP A 25 -0.20 0.46 10.80
C TRP A 25 -0.65 1.91 10.87
N VAL A 26 -1.88 2.14 10.44
CA VAL A 26 -2.51 3.46 10.46
C VAL A 26 -3.56 3.46 11.57
N ASN A 27 -3.49 4.44 12.46
CA ASN A 27 -4.48 4.58 13.52
C ASN A 27 -5.83 5.00 12.95
N LEU A 28 -6.92 4.41 13.45
CA LEU A 28 -8.29 4.85 13.15
C LEU A 28 -8.74 5.93 14.14
N ARG A 29 -9.57 6.87 13.66
CA ARG A 29 -10.30 7.81 14.52
C ARG A 29 -11.07 7.09 15.61
N ARG A 30 -11.28 7.77 16.74
CA ARG A 30 -12.01 7.19 17.90
C ARG A 30 -13.38 6.63 17.51
N SER A 31 -14.13 7.33 16.66
CA SER A 31 -15.46 6.91 16.19
C SER A 31 -15.44 5.65 15.32
N GLU A 32 -14.28 5.28 14.79
CA GLU A 32 -14.14 4.23 13.78
C GLU A 32 -13.41 2.99 14.30
N LYS A 33 -12.95 3.01 15.55
CA LYS A 33 -12.25 1.87 16.15
C LYS A 33 -13.09 0.60 16.27
N MET A 34 -14.42 0.72 16.18
CA MET A 34 -15.37 -0.40 16.35
C MET A 34 -16.10 -0.78 15.06
N VAL A 35 -15.70 -0.25 13.90
CA VAL A 35 -16.31 -0.62 12.61
C VAL A 35 -16.08 -2.10 12.30
N GLU A 36 -16.88 -2.61 11.36
CA GLU A 36 -16.66 -3.96 10.84
C GLU A 36 -15.28 -4.05 10.16
N PRO A 37 -14.55 -5.15 10.33
CA PRO A 37 -13.31 -5.38 9.61
C PRO A 37 -13.51 -5.30 8.09
N GLN A 38 -12.55 -4.72 7.37
CA GLN A 38 -12.61 -4.59 5.92
C GLN A 38 -11.27 -4.90 5.26
N TYR A 39 -11.30 -5.56 4.11
CA TYR A 39 -10.13 -5.80 3.27
C TYR A 39 -10.28 -5.07 1.93
N GLN A 40 -9.16 -4.49 1.51
CA GLN A 40 -8.99 -3.89 0.19
C GLN A 40 -7.63 -4.39 -0.29
N GLU A 41 -7.66 -5.40 -1.14
CA GLU A 41 -6.47 -5.99 -1.74
C GLU A 41 -6.28 -5.40 -3.12
N LEU A 42 -5.03 -5.12 -3.48
CA LEU A 42 -4.67 -4.56 -4.78
C LEU A 42 -3.51 -5.34 -5.35
N LYS A 43 -3.70 -5.84 -6.56
CA LYS A 43 -2.60 -6.42 -7.35
C LYS A 43 -1.72 -5.28 -7.88
N SER A 44 -0.47 -5.61 -8.17
CA SER A 44 0.49 -4.62 -8.70
C SER A 44 -0.03 -3.91 -9.96
N GLU A 45 -0.75 -4.64 -10.82
CA GLU A 45 -1.34 -4.12 -12.06
C GLU A 45 -2.43 -3.07 -11.83
N GLU A 46 -3.10 -3.12 -10.68
CA GLU A 46 -4.18 -2.21 -10.31
C GLU A 46 -3.65 -0.92 -9.64
N ILE A 47 -2.37 -0.89 -9.26
CA ILE A 47 -1.72 0.26 -8.63
C ILE A 47 -1.13 1.15 -9.72
N PRO A 48 -1.60 2.40 -9.87
CA PRO A 48 -1.05 3.35 -10.84
C PRO A 48 0.41 3.66 -10.55
N LYS A 49 1.25 3.64 -11.58
CA LYS A 49 2.68 3.94 -11.50
C LYS A 49 3.10 5.05 -12.47
N PRO A 50 2.61 6.31 -12.31
CA PRO A 50 3.03 7.41 -13.16
C PRO A 50 4.54 7.67 -13.07
N THR A 51 5.11 8.08 -14.19
CA THR A 51 6.51 8.48 -14.32
C THR A 51 6.60 9.88 -14.89
N LYS A 52 7.41 10.74 -14.27
CA LYS A 52 7.70 12.09 -14.77
C LYS A 52 9.10 12.51 -14.37
N ASP A 53 9.85 13.12 -15.28
CA ASP A 53 11.18 13.68 -15.03
C ASP A 53 12.15 12.68 -14.33
N GLY A 54 12.11 11.41 -14.72
CA GLY A 54 12.94 10.34 -14.14
C GLY A 54 12.48 9.81 -12.78
N VAL A 55 11.33 10.25 -12.27
CA VAL A 55 10.73 9.79 -11.02
C VAL A 55 9.51 8.91 -11.32
N THR A 56 9.55 7.66 -10.84
CA THR A 56 8.42 6.72 -10.89
C THR A 56 7.83 6.56 -9.49
N VAL A 57 6.51 6.68 -9.39
CA VAL A 57 5.79 6.62 -8.11
C VAL A 57 4.66 5.61 -8.19
N ALA A 58 4.64 4.62 -7.30
CA ALA A 58 3.45 3.80 -7.09
C ALA A 58 2.47 4.52 -6.17
N VAL A 59 1.28 4.87 -6.67
CA VAL A 59 0.25 5.60 -5.92
C VAL A 59 -0.64 4.60 -5.18
N ILE A 60 -0.25 4.26 -3.95
CA ILE A 60 -0.96 3.26 -3.11
C ILE A 60 -2.21 3.90 -2.48
N SER A 61 -2.10 5.14 -2.01
CA SER A 61 -3.23 5.95 -1.51
C SER A 61 -2.89 7.44 -1.63
N GLY A 62 -3.89 8.28 -1.92
CA GLY A 62 -3.73 9.73 -2.05
C GLY A 62 -3.58 10.18 -3.51
N GLU A 63 -2.73 11.17 -3.76
CA GLU A 63 -2.52 11.72 -5.09
C GLU A 63 -1.04 12.03 -5.33
N ALA A 64 -0.54 11.65 -6.50
CA ALA A 64 0.79 12.05 -6.96
C ALA A 64 0.83 12.12 -8.50
N LEU A 65 1.62 13.06 -9.03
CA LEU A 65 1.80 13.26 -10.47
C LEU A 65 0.46 13.40 -11.23
N GLY A 66 -0.54 14.03 -10.61
CA GLY A 66 -1.89 14.21 -11.18
C GLY A 66 -2.76 12.95 -11.18
N ILE A 67 -2.26 11.83 -10.64
CA ILE A 67 -3.01 10.59 -10.49
C ILE A 67 -3.50 10.47 -9.06
N LYS A 68 -4.83 10.49 -8.89
CA LYS A 68 -5.50 10.35 -7.60
C LYS A 68 -6.04 8.94 -7.44
N ARG A 69 -5.78 8.34 -6.29
CA ARG A 69 -6.37 7.09 -5.84
C ARG A 69 -7.09 7.31 -4.51
N LYS A 70 -8.40 7.11 -4.53
CA LYS A 70 -9.20 7.11 -3.31
C LYS A 70 -9.08 5.73 -2.66
N PHE A 71 -8.68 5.73 -1.40
CA PHE A 71 -8.83 4.59 -0.52
C PHE A 71 -10.04 4.86 0.37
N ASP A 72 -10.75 3.81 0.77
CA ASP A 72 -11.94 3.93 1.63
C ASP A 72 -11.58 4.17 3.12
N PHE A 73 -10.46 4.85 3.36
CA PHE A 73 -10.11 5.34 4.69
C PHE A 73 -10.81 6.69 4.94
N SER A 74 -11.39 6.86 6.13
CA SER A 74 -11.81 8.18 6.61
C SER A 74 -10.63 9.09 6.99
N ASP A 75 -9.45 8.51 7.21
CA ASP A 75 -8.21 9.23 7.41
C ASP A 75 -7.41 9.30 6.11
N SER A 76 -7.19 10.51 5.60
CA SER A 76 -6.41 10.74 4.39
C SER A 76 -4.94 10.38 4.60
N VAL A 77 -4.50 9.22 4.09
CA VAL A 77 -3.10 8.79 4.11
C VAL A 77 -2.53 8.85 2.70
N LEU A 78 -1.42 9.57 2.52
CA LEU A 78 -0.61 9.50 1.31
C LEU A 78 0.45 8.40 1.51
N CYS A 79 0.41 7.36 0.68
CA CYS A 79 1.41 6.30 0.69
C CYS A 79 1.99 6.15 -0.72
N LEU A 80 3.28 6.46 -0.85
CA LEU A 80 4.02 6.43 -2.10
C LEU A 80 5.19 5.47 -1.96
N CYS A 81 5.34 4.55 -2.90
CA CYS A 81 6.54 3.72 -2.99
C CYS A 81 7.33 4.12 -4.25
N ARG A 82 8.58 4.53 -4.06
CA ARG A 82 9.47 4.86 -5.18
C ARG A 82 10.06 3.56 -5.70
N GLY A 83 9.79 3.25 -6.97
CA GLY A 83 10.45 2.14 -7.65
C GLY A 83 11.95 2.41 -7.71
N VAL A 84 12.75 1.63 -7.01
CA VAL A 84 14.19 1.56 -7.27
C VAL A 84 14.34 0.70 -8.52
N LEU A 85 14.78 1.29 -9.64
CA LEU A 85 15.15 0.53 -10.83
C LEU A 85 16.17 -0.55 -10.41
N PRO A 86 16.11 -1.78 -10.95
CA PRO A 86 17.15 -2.75 -10.69
C PRO A 86 18.50 -2.16 -11.11
N PHE A 87 19.40 -1.99 -10.15
CA PHE A 87 20.77 -1.61 -10.41
C PHE A 87 21.44 -2.83 -11.06
N THR A 88 21.40 -2.92 -12.38
CA THR A 88 22.18 -3.92 -13.11
C THR A 88 23.65 -3.52 -12.97
N LEU A 89 24.39 -4.23 -12.11
CA LEU A 89 25.84 -4.17 -12.09
C LEU A 89 26.34 -4.72 -13.43
N PRO A 90 27.19 -4.00 -14.18
CA PRO A 90 27.88 -4.57 -15.33
C PRO A 90 28.85 -5.64 -14.81
N THR A 91 28.70 -6.87 -15.31
CA THR A 91 29.75 -7.91 -15.27
C THR A 91 30.88 -7.55 -16.21
#